data_AF-A0A7X4ADR6-F1
#
_entry.id   AF-A0A7X4ADR6-F1
#
_cell.length_a   1.000
_cell.length_b   1.000
_cell.length_c   1.000
_cell.angle_alpha   90.00
_cell.angle_beta   90.00
_cell.angle_gamma   90.00
#
_symmetry.space_group_name_H-M   'P 1'
#
loop_
_entity.id
_entity.type
_entity.pdbx_description
1 polymer ?
#
loop_
_entity_poly.entity_id
_entity_poly.type
_entity_poly.pdbx_seq_one_letter_code
_entity_poly.pdbx_strand_id
1 'polypeptide(L)'
;MSANGYEGRRKHPQASEDVLLRLSPVIRKASERYAVDDDHADDLVHDCLVHIAVKLRRCRAEDIESIEAWAWKVTHNLCESIRRAAPAIHGAWDDRCEIPDSGPLPDQLLERKLRRAAVRAAVRKLPRSQRDAIELVYLQGLSHKTAASRLGVGVNALRASVYRAIHSLRGMRDLAVWRESFHKNAMCGIRNLDDGQHPVLALESETWARDRIRAGICYGEIDRLLDGVYFATGWDDLYEMARRAPGCPVVVDPCFPTTRRSGIEELRVLRARLPTCPIIGHGHARGAWCRASVRHEIGFVAILRKGLDDDREAVRLAALRATDCDETERLLDRIRKCVPRSMHHLLDATLHESLTRSSVARLAEKLGLTPRTLARNCRTHRLPTPKRLLSLAVIFHVERLARWSGHKRGPTALALGFSDAANYAHLVKRTLGATPTEIARRGGPDFVAMMMLRELRCGGADAANRRSKNSAA
;
A
#
# COMPACT_ATOMS: atom_id res chain seq x y z
N MET A 1 -66.62 -25.87 14.18
CA MET A 1 -65.31 -25.67 14.84
C MET A 1 -64.23 -26.26 13.94
N SER A 2 -63.37 -25.35 13.48
CA SER A 2 -62.02 -25.47 12.91
C SER A 2 -61.69 -26.56 11.88
N ALA A 3 -61.50 -26.05 10.66
CA ALA A 3 -60.79 -26.64 9.53
C ALA A 3 -59.28 -26.71 9.77
N ASN A 4 -58.61 -27.71 9.19
CA ASN A 4 -57.15 -27.79 9.11
C ASN A 4 -56.75 -27.73 7.63
N GLY A 5 -56.47 -26.50 7.15
CA GLY A 5 -56.00 -26.22 5.80
C GLY A 5 -54.49 -26.37 5.70
N TYR A 6 -54.05 -27.34 4.89
CA TYR A 6 -52.68 -27.42 4.40
C TYR A 6 -52.49 -26.42 3.26
N GLU A 7 -52.01 -25.21 3.57
CA GLU A 7 -51.61 -24.24 2.57
C GLU A 7 -50.33 -23.49 2.99
N GLY A 8 -49.31 -23.55 2.14
CA GLY A 8 -48.30 -22.50 2.06
C GLY A 8 -47.01 -22.62 2.89
N ARG A 9 -46.24 -23.71 2.77
CA ARG A 9 -44.77 -23.59 2.95
C ARG A 9 -44.22 -22.77 1.79
N ARG A 10 -44.12 -21.45 1.95
CA ARG A 10 -43.31 -20.59 1.08
C ARG A 10 -41.87 -21.12 1.08
N LYS A 11 -41.44 -21.71 -0.04
CA LYS A 11 -40.06 -22.12 -0.27
C LYS A 11 -39.17 -20.87 -0.14
N HIS A 12 -38.27 -20.86 0.85
CA HIS A 12 -37.16 -19.93 0.87
C HIS A 12 -36.36 -20.06 -0.44
N PRO A 13 -35.86 -18.97 -1.05
CA PRO A 13 -35.01 -19.06 -2.23
C PRO A 13 -33.65 -19.63 -1.83
N GLN A 14 -33.56 -20.95 -1.74
CA GLN A 14 -32.34 -21.66 -2.11
C GLN A 14 -31.98 -21.18 -3.51
N ALA A 15 -30.70 -21.02 -3.84
CA ALA A 15 -30.27 -20.66 -5.19
C ALA A 15 -30.79 -21.74 -6.16
N SER A 16 -32.00 -21.55 -6.69
CA SER A 16 -32.62 -22.50 -7.59
C SER A 16 -31.80 -22.49 -8.87
N GLU A 17 -31.61 -23.66 -9.42
CA GLU A 17 -30.96 -23.85 -10.71
C GLU A 17 -31.53 -22.89 -11.77
N ASP A 18 -32.85 -22.67 -11.74
CA ASP A 18 -33.57 -21.69 -12.55
C ASP A 18 -33.03 -20.25 -12.47
N VAL A 19 -32.65 -19.79 -11.27
CA VAL A 19 -32.11 -18.44 -11.08
C VAL A 19 -30.71 -18.34 -11.67
N LEU A 20 -29.88 -19.37 -11.50
CA LEU A 20 -28.52 -19.41 -12.07
C LEU A 20 -28.57 -19.50 -13.60
N LEU A 21 -29.48 -20.32 -14.15
CA LEU A 21 -29.73 -20.42 -15.59
C LEU A 21 -30.19 -19.08 -16.17
N ARG A 22 -31.07 -18.35 -15.47
CA ARG A 22 -31.51 -17.01 -15.89
C ARG A 22 -30.37 -15.98 -15.91
N LEU A 23 -29.40 -16.10 -15.01
CA LEU A 23 -28.26 -15.20 -14.93
C LEU A 23 -27.13 -15.55 -15.90
N SER A 24 -27.06 -16.80 -16.37
CA SER A 24 -25.98 -17.31 -17.23
C SER A 24 -25.69 -16.41 -18.45
N PRO A 25 -26.69 -15.94 -19.24
CA PRO A 25 -26.41 -15.07 -20.39
C PRO A 25 -25.80 -13.71 -19.99
N VAL A 26 -26.20 -13.16 -18.84
CA VAL A 26 -25.69 -11.87 -18.33
C VAL A 26 -24.26 -12.01 -17.84
N ILE A 27 -23.94 -13.14 -17.20
CA ILE A 27 -22.61 -13.47 -16.71
C ILE A 27 -21.68 -13.74 -17.89
N ARG A 28 -22.10 -14.54 -18.87
CA ARG A 28 -21.36 -14.82 -20.11
C ARG A 28 -20.97 -13.54 -20.83
N LYS A 29 -21.94 -12.68 -21.12
CA LYS A 29 -21.69 -11.38 -21.78
C LYS A 29 -20.76 -10.45 -20.98
N ALA A 30 -20.70 -10.60 -19.67
CA ALA A 30 -19.78 -9.85 -18.82
C ALA A 30 -18.38 -10.46 -18.81
N SER A 31 -18.26 -11.78 -18.74
CA SER A 31 -17.00 -12.54 -18.75
C SER A 31 -16.26 -12.47 -20.08
N GLU A 32 -16.97 -12.45 -21.22
CA GLU A 32 -16.40 -12.28 -22.57
C GLU A 32 -15.53 -11.03 -22.72
N ARG A 33 -15.77 -9.99 -21.90
CA ARG A 33 -14.97 -8.75 -21.91
C ARG A 33 -13.59 -8.92 -21.26
N TYR A 34 -13.39 -10.00 -20.51
CA TYR A 34 -12.18 -10.32 -19.76
C TYR A 34 -11.50 -11.58 -20.27
N ALA A 35 -12.21 -12.39 -21.06
CA ALA A 35 -11.70 -13.60 -21.67
C ALA A 35 -10.74 -13.27 -22.83
N VAL A 36 -9.84 -14.21 -23.12
CA VAL A 36 -8.87 -14.11 -24.22
C VAL A 36 -9.31 -14.98 -25.40
N ASP A 37 -10.04 -16.05 -25.12
CA ASP A 37 -10.69 -16.99 -26.03
C ASP A 37 -12.00 -17.49 -25.41
N ASP A 38 -12.76 -18.29 -26.16
CA ASP A 38 -14.07 -18.81 -25.74
C ASP A 38 -13.96 -19.80 -24.57
N ASP A 39 -12.88 -20.60 -24.52
CA ASP A 39 -12.65 -21.56 -23.43
C ASP A 39 -12.41 -20.83 -22.10
N HIS A 40 -11.60 -19.76 -22.11
CA HIS A 40 -11.40 -18.91 -20.94
C HIS A 40 -12.68 -18.15 -20.56
N ALA A 41 -13.55 -17.83 -21.53
CA ALA A 41 -14.85 -17.24 -21.23
C ALA A 41 -15.73 -18.23 -20.45
N ASP A 42 -15.74 -19.50 -20.85
CA ASP A 42 -16.48 -20.56 -20.17
C ASP A 42 -15.96 -20.82 -18.74
N ASP A 43 -14.65 -20.84 -18.55
CA ASP A 43 -14.02 -20.94 -17.22
C ASP A 43 -14.43 -19.78 -16.31
N LEU A 44 -14.37 -18.54 -16.81
CA LEU A 44 -14.78 -17.36 -16.05
C LEU A 44 -16.27 -17.38 -15.72
N VAL A 45 -17.12 -17.87 -16.62
CA VAL A 45 -18.56 -18.04 -16.38
C VAL A 45 -18.79 -19.05 -15.28
N HIS A 46 -18.11 -20.19 -15.30
CA HIS A 46 -18.20 -21.22 -14.27
C HIS A 46 -17.83 -20.66 -12.90
N ASP A 47 -16.67 -20.03 -12.77
CA ASP A 47 -16.20 -19.44 -11.51
C ASP A 47 -17.16 -18.39 -10.97
N CYS A 48 -17.71 -17.56 -11.87
CA CYS A 48 -18.70 -16.55 -11.50
C CYS A 48 -19.99 -17.18 -10.99
N LEU A 49 -20.50 -18.21 -11.66
CA LEU A 49 -21.73 -18.92 -11.26
C LEU A 49 -21.55 -19.60 -9.90
N VAL A 50 -20.44 -20.29 -9.67
CA VAL A 50 -20.12 -20.92 -8.38
C VAL A 50 -20.06 -19.86 -7.27
N HIS A 51 -19.36 -18.76 -7.50
CA HIS A 51 -19.22 -17.69 -6.53
C HIS A 51 -20.55 -16.96 -6.25
N ILE A 52 -21.39 -16.80 -7.27
CA ILE A 52 -22.75 -16.27 -7.16
C ILE A 52 -23.64 -17.22 -6.34
N ALA A 53 -23.61 -18.53 -6.62
CA ALA A 53 -24.37 -19.53 -5.87
C ALA A 53 -24.02 -19.53 -4.38
N VAL A 54 -22.72 -19.47 -4.05
CA VAL A 54 -22.24 -19.37 -2.65
C VAL A 54 -22.73 -18.10 -1.97
N LYS A 55 -22.77 -16.96 -2.68
CA LYS A 55 -23.26 -15.70 -2.13
C LYS A 55 -24.77 -15.66 -1.97
N LEU A 56 -25.53 -16.21 -2.92
CA LEU A 56 -26.99 -16.32 -2.81
C LEU A 56 -27.40 -17.20 -1.62
N ARG A 57 -26.60 -18.21 -1.27
CA ARG A 57 -26.81 -19.00 -0.03
C ARG A 57 -26.61 -18.19 1.26
N ARG A 58 -25.91 -17.06 1.20
CA ARG A 58 -25.53 -16.23 2.37
C ARG A 58 -26.27 -14.89 2.44
N CYS A 59 -26.96 -14.48 1.38
CA CYS A 59 -27.72 -13.25 1.30
C CYS A 59 -29.22 -13.57 1.16
N ARG A 60 -30.09 -12.83 1.86
CA ARG A 60 -31.53 -12.95 1.61
C ARG A 60 -31.82 -12.33 0.24
N ALA A 61 -32.44 -13.08 -0.66
CA ALA A 61 -32.78 -12.60 -2.01
C ALA A 61 -33.73 -11.39 -1.98
N GLU A 62 -34.47 -11.22 -0.88
CA GLU A 62 -35.36 -10.10 -0.57
C GLU A 62 -34.62 -8.74 -0.46
N ASP A 63 -33.30 -8.75 -0.21
CA ASP A 63 -32.47 -7.55 -0.11
C ASP A 63 -31.87 -7.10 -1.47
N ILE A 64 -32.23 -7.78 -2.57
CA ILE A 64 -31.64 -7.59 -3.89
C ILE A 64 -32.67 -6.99 -4.86
N GLU A 65 -32.63 -5.67 -5.05
CA GLU A 65 -33.54 -4.93 -5.95
C GLU A 65 -33.47 -5.38 -7.43
N SER A 66 -32.33 -5.89 -7.89
CA SER A 66 -32.20 -6.57 -9.19
C SER A 66 -31.06 -7.60 -9.13
N ILE A 67 -31.44 -8.86 -9.32
CA ILE A 67 -30.51 -9.99 -9.23
C ILE A 67 -29.52 -10.01 -10.39
N GLU A 68 -29.92 -9.50 -11.55
CA GLU A 68 -29.08 -9.36 -12.75
C GLU A 68 -27.99 -8.31 -12.56
N ALA A 69 -28.33 -7.14 -12.00
CA ALA A 69 -27.36 -6.08 -11.71
C ALA A 69 -26.37 -6.51 -10.62
N TRP A 70 -26.86 -7.23 -9.62
CA TRP A 70 -26.01 -7.79 -8.57
C TRP A 70 -25.07 -8.88 -9.11
N ALA A 71 -25.57 -9.81 -9.93
CA ALA A 71 -24.77 -10.85 -10.57
C ALA A 71 -23.68 -10.25 -11.45
N TRP A 72 -24.03 -9.29 -12.31
CA TRP A 72 -23.08 -8.57 -13.16
C TRP A 72 -21.96 -7.93 -12.34
N LYS A 73 -22.29 -7.32 -11.20
CA LYS A 73 -21.31 -6.72 -10.29
C LYS A 73 -20.41 -7.77 -9.63
N VAL A 74 -20.94 -8.93 -9.25
CA VAL A 74 -20.14 -10.02 -8.69
C VAL A 74 -19.17 -10.55 -9.74
N THR A 75 -19.63 -10.75 -10.98
CA THR A 75 -18.83 -11.16 -12.12
C THR A 75 -17.71 -10.17 -12.42
N HIS A 76 -18.05 -8.88 -12.60
CA HIS A 76 -17.08 -7.83 -12.88
C HIS A 76 -15.94 -7.78 -11.85
N ASN A 77 -16.27 -7.84 -10.55
CA ASN A 77 -15.26 -7.79 -9.50
C ASN A 77 -14.39 -9.06 -9.44
N LEU A 78 -14.97 -10.21 -9.77
CA LEU A 78 -14.23 -11.48 -9.80
C LEU A 78 -13.28 -11.52 -11.00
N CYS A 79 -13.76 -11.25 -12.21
CA CYS A 79 -12.95 -11.20 -13.42
C CYS A 79 -11.85 -10.14 -13.32
N GLU A 80 -12.15 -8.97 -12.77
CA GLU A 80 -11.15 -7.91 -12.56
C GLU A 80 -10.13 -8.29 -11.47
N SER A 81 -10.54 -9.07 -10.45
CA SER A 81 -9.60 -9.61 -9.46
C SER A 81 -8.68 -10.68 -10.08
N ILE A 82 -9.21 -11.53 -10.96
CA ILE A 82 -8.45 -12.56 -11.69
C ILE A 82 -7.48 -11.89 -12.66
N ARG A 83 -7.94 -10.92 -13.44
CA ARG A 83 -7.12 -10.13 -14.38
C ARG A 83 -5.96 -9.42 -13.71
N ARG A 84 -6.18 -8.86 -12.51
CA ARG A 84 -5.11 -8.23 -11.71
C ARG A 84 -4.14 -9.24 -11.10
N ALA A 85 -4.48 -10.52 -11.07
CA ALA A 85 -3.73 -11.57 -10.41
C ALA A 85 -2.91 -12.46 -11.37
N ALA A 86 -2.91 -12.22 -12.69
CA ALA A 86 -2.12 -12.98 -13.66
C ALA A 86 -0.93 -12.14 -14.19
N PRO A 87 0.30 -12.68 -14.44
CA PRO A 87 0.73 -14.10 -14.56
C PRO A 87 1.81 -14.53 -13.51
N ALA A 88 2.15 -15.79 -13.18
CA ALA A 88 2.08 -17.10 -13.85
C ALA A 88 2.01 -18.29 -12.84
N ILE A 89 1.79 -19.49 -13.39
CA ILE A 89 1.87 -20.86 -12.81
C ILE A 89 0.56 -21.40 -12.22
N HIS A 90 -0.22 -22.04 -13.09
CA HIS A 90 -1.10 -23.14 -12.74
C HIS A 90 -0.25 -24.28 -12.15
N GLY A 91 -0.48 -24.62 -10.89
CA GLY A 91 0.14 -25.74 -10.20
C GLY A 91 -0.89 -26.44 -9.33
N ALA A 92 -0.98 -27.76 -9.52
CA ALA A 92 -1.95 -28.71 -8.99
C ALA A 92 -2.43 -28.48 -7.54
N TRP A 93 -3.71 -28.75 -7.33
CA TRP A 93 -4.43 -28.66 -6.07
C TRP A 93 -4.11 -29.91 -5.22
N ASP A 94 -3.53 -29.70 -4.04
CA ASP A 94 -3.46 -30.71 -2.98
C ASP A 94 -4.29 -30.21 -1.78
N ASP A 95 -5.36 -30.95 -1.49
CA ASP A 95 -6.45 -30.61 -0.56
C ASP A 95 -6.10 -30.78 0.93
N ARG A 96 -4.82 -30.88 1.29
CA ARG A 96 -4.37 -31.13 2.68
C ARG A 96 -3.68 -29.97 3.39
N CYS A 97 -3.67 -28.77 2.82
CA CYS A 97 -3.06 -27.59 3.45
C CYS A 97 -4.11 -26.61 3.97
N GLU A 98 -4.19 -26.43 5.29
CA GLU A 98 -4.84 -25.25 5.89
C GLU A 98 -4.39 -23.98 5.13
N ILE A 99 -5.35 -23.26 4.57
CA ILE A 99 -5.09 -22.02 3.83
C ILE A 99 -4.56 -21.00 4.84
N PRO A 100 -3.29 -20.58 4.77
CA PRO A 100 -2.77 -19.57 5.69
C PRO A 100 -3.55 -18.27 5.47
N ASP A 101 -3.82 -17.52 6.54
CA ASP A 101 -4.46 -16.21 6.48
C ASP A 101 -3.61 -15.24 5.64
N SER A 102 -3.87 -15.25 4.33
CA SER A 102 -3.28 -14.39 3.30
C SER A 102 -3.92 -13.00 3.29
N GLY A 103 -4.86 -12.76 4.21
CA GLY A 103 -5.57 -11.52 4.38
C GLY A 103 -4.69 -10.37 4.87
N PRO A 104 -5.18 -9.14 4.76
CA PRO A 104 -4.55 -7.99 5.42
C PRO A 104 -4.48 -8.21 6.94
N LEU A 105 -3.59 -7.50 7.64
CA LEU A 105 -3.47 -7.60 9.10
C LEU A 105 -4.86 -7.37 9.75
N PRO A 106 -5.20 -8.03 10.87
CA PRO A 106 -6.50 -7.86 11.54
C PRO A 106 -6.87 -6.40 11.80
N ASP A 107 -5.89 -5.58 12.15
CA ASP A 107 -6.08 -4.13 12.35
C ASP A 107 -6.40 -3.41 11.04
N GLN A 108 -5.84 -3.87 9.91
CA GLN A 108 -6.22 -3.39 8.57
C GLN A 108 -7.63 -3.84 8.16
N LEU A 109 -8.10 -5.01 8.62
CA LEU A 109 -9.50 -5.44 8.42
C LEU A 109 -10.48 -4.58 9.21
N LEU A 110 -10.17 -4.31 10.48
CA LEU A 110 -10.93 -3.40 11.33
C LEU A 110 -10.95 -1.99 10.72
N GLU A 111 -9.79 -1.48 10.32
CA GLU A 111 -9.65 -0.22 9.62
C GLU A 111 -10.45 -0.16 8.32
N ARG A 112 -10.43 -1.21 7.50
CA ARG A 112 -11.27 -1.28 6.30
C ARG A 112 -12.75 -1.18 6.64
N LYS A 113 -13.21 -1.81 7.73
CA LYS A 113 -14.60 -1.70 8.22
C LYS A 113 -14.92 -0.28 8.70
N LEU A 114 -14.05 0.31 9.51
CA LEU A 114 -14.19 1.68 10.04
C LEU A 114 -14.14 2.73 8.93
N ARG A 115 -13.21 2.61 7.98
CA ARG A 115 -13.09 3.49 6.81
C ARG A 115 -14.31 3.39 5.91
N ARG A 116 -14.88 2.19 5.71
CA ARG A 116 -16.17 2.02 5.02
C ARG A 116 -17.32 2.67 5.78
N ALA A 117 -17.33 2.61 7.12
CA ALA A 117 -18.32 3.31 7.93
C ALA A 117 -18.17 4.84 7.83
N ALA A 118 -16.95 5.36 7.90
CA ALA A 118 -16.65 6.79 7.77
C ALA A 118 -16.98 7.32 6.37
N VAL A 119 -16.66 6.59 5.30
CA VAL A 119 -17.05 6.94 3.93
C VAL A 119 -18.57 6.96 3.79
N ARG A 120 -19.29 5.97 4.34
CA ARG A 120 -20.76 5.97 4.35
C ARG A 120 -21.33 7.16 5.13
N ALA A 121 -20.73 7.52 6.27
CA ALA A 121 -21.13 8.69 7.04
C ALA A 121 -20.87 10.01 6.28
N ALA A 122 -19.75 10.13 5.56
CA ALA A 122 -19.45 11.29 4.72
C ALA A 122 -20.39 11.38 3.51
N VAL A 123 -20.70 10.25 2.85
CA VAL A 123 -21.68 10.19 1.75
C VAL A 123 -23.07 10.63 2.22
N ARG A 124 -23.47 10.31 3.46
CA ARG A 124 -24.71 10.81 4.06
C ARG A 124 -24.74 12.33 4.30
N LYS A 125 -23.59 13.01 4.30
CA LYS A 125 -23.52 14.48 4.41
C LYS A 125 -23.63 15.19 3.06
N LEU A 126 -23.61 14.45 1.94
CA LEU A 126 -23.78 15.05 0.62
C LEU A 126 -25.24 15.47 0.37
N PRO A 127 -25.45 16.51 -0.45
CA PRO A 127 -26.75 16.82 -1.05
C PRO A 127 -27.34 15.58 -1.74
N ARG A 128 -28.67 15.42 -1.68
CA ARG A 128 -29.38 14.22 -2.15
C ARG A 128 -29.03 13.84 -3.59
N SER A 129 -29.04 14.80 -4.51
CA SER A 129 -28.68 14.59 -5.93
C SER A 129 -27.25 14.10 -6.17
N GLN A 130 -26.32 14.45 -5.28
CA GLN A 130 -24.91 14.03 -5.33
C GLN A 130 -24.71 12.65 -4.70
N ARG A 131 -25.41 12.40 -3.60
CA ARG A 131 -25.43 11.11 -2.91
C ARG A 131 -25.99 10.01 -3.81
N ASP A 132 -27.17 10.24 -4.37
CA ASP A 132 -27.88 9.25 -5.18
C ASP A 132 -27.05 8.91 -6.45
N ALA A 133 -26.40 9.91 -7.04
CA ALA A 133 -25.51 9.73 -8.18
C ALA A 133 -24.26 8.88 -7.83
N ILE A 134 -23.59 9.15 -6.70
CA ILE A 134 -22.44 8.33 -6.25
C ILE A 134 -22.89 6.93 -5.82
N GLU A 135 -24.05 6.81 -5.19
CA GLU A 135 -24.58 5.53 -4.75
C GLU A 135 -24.88 4.64 -5.94
N LEU A 136 -25.58 5.15 -6.96
CA LEU A 136 -25.90 4.40 -8.17
C LEU A 136 -24.64 4.01 -8.98
N VAL A 137 -23.69 4.95 -9.15
CA VAL A 137 -22.51 4.71 -9.99
C VAL A 137 -21.43 3.89 -9.26
N TYR A 138 -21.07 4.24 -8.02
CA TYR A 138 -19.95 3.62 -7.32
C TYR A 138 -20.36 2.55 -6.32
N LEU A 139 -21.51 2.69 -5.64
CA LEU A 139 -21.96 1.68 -4.67
C LEU A 139 -22.78 0.58 -5.35
N GLN A 140 -23.61 0.90 -6.33
CA GLN A 140 -24.42 -0.06 -7.07
C GLN A 140 -23.78 -0.48 -8.41
N GLY A 141 -22.79 0.27 -8.91
CA GLY A 141 -21.99 -0.13 -10.08
C GLY A 141 -22.69 0.08 -11.43
N LEU A 142 -23.71 0.95 -11.48
CA LEU A 142 -24.45 1.22 -12.70
C LEU A 142 -23.64 2.06 -13.68
N SER A 143 -23.84 1.82 -14.98
CA SER A 143 -23.29 2.70 -16.01
C SER A 143 -23.89 4.11 -15.88
N HIS A 144 -23.13 5.14 -16.27
CA HIS A 144 -23.62 6.53 -16.25
C HIS A 144 -24.93 6.70 -17.05
N LYS A 145 -25.14 5.91 -18.10
CA LYS A 145 -26.38 5.94 -18.89
C LYS A 145 -27.56 5.38 -18.08
N THR A 146 -27.38 4.22 -17.46
CA THR A 146 -28.41 3.55 -16.66
C THR A 146 -28.75 4.32 -15.38
N ALA A 147 -27.74 4.86 -14.69
CA ALA A 147 -27.93 5.67 -13.49
C ALA A 147 -28.64 7.00 -13.80
N ALA A 148 -28.36 7.60 -14.96
CA ALA A 148 -29.04 8.82 -15.39
C ALA A 148 -30.52 8.57 -15.69
N SER A 149 -30.82 7.47 -16.39
CA SER A 149 -32.21 7.03 -16.62
C SER A 149 -32.96 6.74 -15.31
N ARG A 150 -32.32 6.06 -14.33
CA ARG A 150 -32.95 5.80 -13.02
C ARG A 150 -33.23 7.07 -12.21
N LEU A 151 -32.41 8.10 -12.36
CA LEU A 151 -32.57 9.37 -11.65
C LEU A 151 -33.43 10.39 -12.40
N GLY A 152 -33.88 10.08 -13.62
CA GLY A 152 -34.63 11.02 -14.46
C GLY A 152 -33.81 12.25 -14.88
N VAL A 153 -32.47 12.10 -14.99
CA VAL A 153 -31.56 13.20 -15.36
C VAL A 153 -30.79 12.89 -16.63
N GLY A 154 -30.24 13.92 -17.29
CA GLY A 154 -29.32 13.75 -18.41
C GLY A 154 -27.97 13.12 -17.97
N VAL A 155 -27.35 12.34 -18.86
CA VAL A 155 -26.04 11.68 -18.57
C VAL A 155 -24.95 12.69 -18.20
N ASN A 156 -24.95 13.87 -18.83
CA ASN A 156 -24.01 14.94 -18.49
C ASN A 156 -24.29 15.55 -17.10
N ALA A 157 -25.55 15.69 -16.72
CA ALA A 157 -25.95 16.16 -15.39
C ALA A 157 -25.56 15.14 -14.30
N LEU A 158 -25.70 13.84 -14.58
CA LEU A 158 -25.21 12.78 -13.70
C LEU A 158 -23.68 12.86 -13.52
N ARG A 159 -22.92 12.98 -14.61
CA ARG A 159 -21.46 13.12 -14.56
C ARG A 159 -21.03 14.32 -13.72
N ALA A 160 -21.69 15.47 -13.90
CA ALA A 160 -21.46 16.67 -13.09
C ALA A 160 -21.84 16.48 -11.61
N SER A 161 -22.90 15.71 -11.32
CA SER A 161 -23.29 15.38 -9.95
C SER A 161 -22.26 14.47 -9.27
N VAL A 162 -21.81 13.42 -9.97
CA VAL A 162 -20.74 12.53 -9.51
C VAL A 162 -19.44 13.29 -9.26
N TYR A 163 -19.05 14.17 -10.20
CA TYR A 163 -17.87 15.01 -10.06
C TYR A 163 -17.93 15.89 -8.81
N ARG A 164 -19.05 16.59 -8.60
CA ARG A 164 -19.27 17.45 -7.42
C ARG A 164 -19.28 16.64 -6.13
N ALA A 165 -19.93 15.49 -6.13
CA ALA A 165 -19.97 14.59 -4.99
C ALA A 165 -18.57 14.09 -4.59
N ILE A 166 -17.72 13.72 -5.56
CA ILE A 166 -16.32 13.33 -5.31
C ILE A 166 -15.53 14.52 -4.74
N HIS A 167 -15.73 15.73 -5.30
CA HIS A 167 -15.08 16.94 -4.80
C HIS A 167 -15.50 17.29 -3.36
N SER A 168 -16.80 17.22 -3.05
CA SER A 168 -17.31 17.48 -1.70
C SER A 168 -16.83 16.42 -0.70
N LEU A 169 -16.75 15.14 -1.08
CA LEU A 169 -16.19 14.09 -0.22
C LEU A 169 -14.69 14.25 0.03
N ARG A 170 -13.93 14.68 -0.98
CA ARG A 170 -12.51 15.02 -0.82
C ARG A 170 -12.36 16.23 0.11
N GLY A 171 -13.18 17.26 -0.08
CA GLY A 171 -13.20 18.44 0.76
C GLY A 171 -13.54 18.15 2.23
N MET A 172 -14.54 17.31 2.50
CA MET A 172 -14.89 16.90 3.88
C MET A 172 -13.80 16.09 4.59
N ARG A 173 -12.83 15.55 3.84
CA ARG A 173 -11.69 14.81 4.40
C ARG A 173 -10.49 15.71 4.70
N ASP A 174 -10.38 16.85 4.02
CA ASP A 174 -9.14 17.65 3.97
C ASP A 174 -9.27 19.16 4.34
N LEU A 175 -10.45 19.77 4.53
CA LEU A 175 -10.58 21.25 4.42
C LEU A 175 -10.53 22.16 5.67
N ALA A 176 -10.26 21.70 6.89
CA ALA A 176 -10.11 22.65 8.03
C ALA A 176 -8.66 23.14 8.25
N VAL A 177 -7.65 22.42 7.74
CA VAL A 177 -6.21 22.75 7.88
C VAL A 177 -5.62 23.34 6.57
N TRP A 178 -6.44 23.35 5.52
CA TRP A 178 -6.04 23.44 4.11
C TRP A 178 -5.58 24.81 3.60
N ARG A 179 -5.69 25.92 4.34
CA ARG A 179 -5.35 27.25 3.79
C ARG A 179 -4.20 27.97 4.50
N GLU A 180 -3.94 27.66 5.78
CA GLU A 180 -2.86 28.29 6.55
C GLU A 180 -1.52 27.53 6.45
N SER A 181 -1.53 26.20 6.27
CA SER A 181 -0.29 25.40 6.15
C SER A 181 0.36 25.45 4.76
N PHE A 182 -0.36 25.94 3.73
CA PHE A 182 0.07 25.94 2.32
C PHE A 182 1.36 26.74 2.06
N HIS A 183 1.65 27.75 2.89
CA HIS A 183 2.83 28.61 2.73
C HIS A 183 3.95 28.30 3.73
N LYS A 184 3.69 27.50 4.78
CA LYS A 184 4.67 27.24 5.85
C LYS A 184 5.63 26.08 5.56
N ASN A 185 5.24 25.12 4.72
CA ASN A 185 5.95 23.83 4.59
C ASN A 185 6.75 23.67 3.29
N ALA A 186 6.87 24.72 2.49
CA ALA A 186 7.67 24.72 1.27
C ALA A 186 8.58 25.97 1.26
N MET A 187 9.74 25.85 1.90
CA MET A 187 10.69 26.96 2.03
C MET A 187 11.78 26.88 0.96
N CYS A 188 12.41 28.01 0.66
CA CYS A 188 13.49 28.08 -0.32
C CYS A 188 14.77 28.60 0.34
N GLY A 189 15.90 27.93 0.09
CA GLY A 189 17.22 28.31 0.55
C GLY A 189 17.55 27.96 2.01
N ILE A 190 18.84 27.75 2.27
CA ILE A 190 19.39 27.35 3.58
C ILE A 190 19.00 28.27 4.75
N ARG A 191 18.76 29.56 4.48
CA ARG A 191 18.44 30.55 5.53
C ARG A 191 17.16 30.25 6.29
N ASN A 192 16.26 29.47 5.70
CA ASN A 192 15.00 29.07 6.31
C ASN A 192 15.10 27.73 7.07
N LEU A 193 16.23 27.03 6.96
CA LEU A 193 16.46 25.73 7.60
C LEU A 193 17.08 25.94 8.99
N ASP A 194 16.34 25.55 10.02
CA ASP A 194 16.80 25.58 11.40
C ASP A 194 17.47 24.26 11.78
N ASP A 195 18.38 24.32 12.76
CA ASP A 195 19.07 23.12 13.24
C ASP A 195 18.08 22.16 13.94
N GLY A 196 18.21 20.86 13.67
CA GLY A 196 17.35 19.82 14.25
C GLY A 196 16.03 19.56 13.49
N GLN A 197 15.79 20.26 12.38
CA GLN A 197 14.69 19.94 11.47
C GLN A 197 15.00 18.70 10.61
N HIS A 198 13.93 17.98 10.25
CA HIS A 198 13.95 16.75 9.47
C HIS A 198 13.16 16.89 8.15
N PRO A 199 13.55 17.79 7.23
CA PRO A 199 12.82 18.04 5.99
C PRO A 199 13.15 17.03 4.89
N VAL A 200 12.40 17.11 3.78
CA VAL A 200 12.89 16.66 2.47
C VAL A 200 13.61 17.82 1.80
N LEU A 201 14.86 17.62 1.42
CA LEU A 201 15.62 18.59 0.64
C LEU A 201 15.39 18.30 -0.84
N ALA A 202 15.23 19.33 -1.67
CA ALA A 202 15.05 19.16 -3.09
C ALA A 202 15.79 20.24 -3.87
N LEU A 203 16.40 19.90 -5.01
CA LEU A 203 16.86 20.93 -5.94
C LEU A 203 15.64 21.65 -6.54
N GLU A 204 15.73 22.98 -6.61
CA GLU A 204 14.73 23.81 -7.23
C GLU A 204 14.63 23.48 -8.72
N SER A 205 13.66 22.66 -9.09
CA SER A 205 13.43 22.21 -10.46
C SER A 205 12.34 23.02 -11.16
N GLU A 206 12.06 22.69 -12.43
CA GLU A 206 10.88 23.17 -13.17
C GLU A 206 9.63 23.14 -12.28
N THR A 207 8.73 24.10 -12.48
CA THR A 207 7.48 24.26 -11.72
C THR A 207 6.71 22.95 -11.55
N TRP A 208 6.66 22.13 -12.59
CA TRP A 208 5.99 20.83 -12.56
C TRP A 208 6.61 19.84 -11.54
N ALA A 209 7.93 19.70 -11.52
CA ALA A 209 8.62 18.76 -10.62
C ALA A 209 8.52 19.23 -9.16
N ARG A 210 8.65 20.55 -8.97
CA ARG A 210 8.40 21.21 -7.68
C ARG A 210 7.00 20.92 -7.16
N ASP A 211 5.98 21.05 -8.00
CA ASP A 211 4.59 20.77 -7.62
C ASP A 211 4.36 19.30 -7.32
N ARG A 212 5.03 18.37 -8.04
CA ARG A 212 4.98 16.93 -7.75
C ARG A 212 5.61 16.57 -6.42
N ILE A 213 6.80 17.10 -6.15
CA ILE A 213 7.50 16.90 -4.87
C ILE A 213 6.68 17.47 -3.73
N ARG A 214 6.19 18.71 -3.87
CA ARG A 214 5.27 19.33 -2.91
C ARG A 214 4.02 18.49 -2.73
N ALA A 215 3.40 18.03 -3.81
CA ALA A 215 2.24 17.15 -3.76
C ALA A 215 2.51 15.87 -2.96
N GLY A 216 3.65 15.22 -3.17
CA GLY A 216 3.99 13.97 -2.49
C GLY A 216 4.30 14.11 -1.01
N ILE A 217 4.93 15.22 -0.62
CA ILE A 217 5.42 15.43 0.75
C ILE A 217 4.47 16.29 1.58
N CYS A 218 3.99 17.40 1.04
CA CYS A 218 3.14 18.32 1.78
C CYS A 218 1.66 17.90 1.76
N TYR A 219 1.26 16.95 0.91
CA TYR A 219 -0.12 16.47 0.86
C TYR A 219 -0.18 14.99 1.26
N GLY A 220 -0.51 14.76 2.52
CA GLY A 220 -0.70 13.42 3.05
C GLY A 220 -0.57 13.40 4.56
N GLU A 221 -0.15 12.25 5.07
CA GLU A 221 0.13 12.05 6.50
C GLU A 221 1.65 12.13 6.77
N ILE A 222 2.48 12.35 5.74
CA ILE A 222 3.96 12.34 5.83
C ILE A 222 4.52 13.65 6.39
N ASP A 223 3.78 14.75 6.27
CA ASP A 223 4.06 16.04 6.94
C ASP A 223 3.99 15.94 8.47
N ARG A 224 3.41 14.85 8.99
CA ARG A 224 3.43 14.53 10.43
C ARG A 224 4.70 13.82 10.88
N LEU A 225 5.62 13.56 9.94
CA LEU A 225 6.88 12.88 10.16
C LEU A 225 8.06 13.73 9.68
N LEU A 226 7.90 14.41 8.56
CA LEU A 226 8.92 15.25 7.92
C LEU A 226 8.51 16.71 8.05
N ASP A 227 9.48 17.59 8.32
CA ASP A 227 9.28 19.03 8.49
C ASP A 227 9.10 19.75 7.14
N GLY A 228 8.30 19.18 6.24
CA GLY A 228 8.01 19.74 4.92
C GLY A 228 9.12 19.52 3.87
N VAL A 229 9.13 20.38 2.86
CA VAL A 229 10.11 20.35 1.76
C VAL A 229 10.87 21.67 1.71
N TYR A 230 12.18 21.58 1.57
CA TYR A 230 13.05 22.73 1.39
C TYR A 230 13.72 22.65 0.03
N PHE A 231 13.49 23.68 -0.79
CA PHE A 231 14.07 23.79 -2.12
C PHE A 231 15.40 24.53 -2.05
N ALA A 232 16.47 23.88 -2.49
CA ALA A 232 17.77 24.48 -2.68
C ALA A 232 17.80 25.20 -4.04
N THR A 233 18.33 26.42 -4.06
CA THR A 233 18.45 27.24 -5.27
C THR A 233 19.54 26.74 -6.24
N GLY A 234 20.42 25.86 -5.77
CA GLY A 234 21.48 25.22 -6.55
C GLY A 234 22.23 24.15 -5.76
N TRP A 235 23.26 23.56 -6.37
CA TRP A 235 24.03 22.45 -5.76
C TRP A 235 24.81 22.85 -4.51
N ASP A 236 25.40 24.05 -4.46
CA ASP A 236 26.12 24.53 -3.27
C ASP A 236 25.18 24.73 -2.08
N ASP A 237 23.99 25.32 -2.33
CA ASP A 237 22.94 25.50 -1.33
C ASP A 237 22.42 24.14 -0.84
N LEU A 238 22.19 23.19 -1.76
CA LEU A 238 21.78 21.83 -1.44
C LEU A 238 22.82 21.12 -0.56
N TYR A 239 24.10 21.27 -0.87
CA TYR A 239 25.19 20.67 -0.11
C TYR A 239 25.20 21.16 1.34
N GLU A 240 25.10 22.48 1.55
CA GLU A 240 25.08 23.04 2.89
C GLU A 240 23.81 22.67 3.66
N MET A 241 22.66 22.61 2.99
CA MET A 241 21.41 22.12 3.59
C MET A 241 21.52 20.65 4.01
N ALA A 242 22.06 19.79 3.16
CA ALA A 242 22.26 18.37 3.47
C ALA A 242 23.28 18.16 4.60
N ARG A 243 24.27 19.05 4.72
CA ARG A 243 25.22 19.06 5.84
C ARG A 243 24.56 19.45 7.17
N ARG A 244 23.62 20.41 7.15
CA ARG A 244 22.87 20.85 8.36
C ARG A 244 21.77 19.88 8.76
N ALA A 245 21.20 19.13 7.82
CA ALA A 245 20.14 18.14 8.05
C ALA A 245 20.61 16.71 7.66
N PRO A 246 21.55 16.11 8.42
CA PRO A 246 22.09 14.80 8.09
C PRO A 246 21.03 13.69 8.14
N GLY A 247 21.08 12.76 7.17
CA GLY A 247 20.13 11.64 7.07
C GLY A 247 18.75 12.02 6.49
N CYS A 248 18.53 13.29 6.16
CA CYS A 248 17.31 13.73 5.50
C CYS A 248 17.31 13.36 3.99
N PRO A 249 16.16 12.96 3.41
CA PRO A 249 16.02 12.68 1.99
C PRO A 249 16.40 13.87 1.11
N VAL A 250 17.18 13.60 0.05
CA VAL A 250 17.56 14.60 -0.95
C VAL A 250 17.00 14.20 -2.32
N VAL A 251 16.10 15.01 -2.86
CA VAL A 251 15.52 14.84 -4.20
C VAL A 251 16.28 15.70 -5.20
N VAL A 252 16.86 15.08 -6.21
CA VAL A 252 17.72 15.75 -7.19
C VAL A 252 17.29 15.41 -8.60
N ASP A 253 17.26 16.42 -9.48
CA ASP A 253 17.28 16.17 -10.91
C ASP A 253 18.74 16.14 -11.37
N PRO A 254 19.29 14.98 -11.78
CA PRO A 254 20.68 14.91 -12.24
C PRO A 254 20.95 15.68 -13.53
N CYS A 255 19.90 16.14 -14.21
CA CYS A 255 19.96 17.01 -15.38
C CYS A 255 19.77 18.50 -15.02
N PHE A 256 19.68 18.84 -13.72
CA PHE A 256 19.56 20.24 -13.29
C PHE A 256 20.73 21.07 -13.83
N PRO A 257 20.48 22.27 -14.39
CA PRO A 257 21.52 23.10 -14.97
C PRO A 257 22.63 23.42 -13.96
N THR A 258 23.85 23.40 -14.46
CA THR A 258 25.06 23.63 -13.67
C THR A 258 25.99 24.54 -14.44
N THR A 259 26.75 25.38 -13.72
CA THR A 259 27.71 26.31 -14.32
C THR A 259 29.13 25.74 -14.41
N ARG A 260 29.47 24.71 -13.63
CA ARG A 260 30.86 24.22 -13.47
C ARG A 260 31.09 22.76 -13.84
N ARG A 261 30.15 21.86 -13.54
CA ARG A 261 30.28 20.41 -13.70
C ARG A 261 28.99 19.81 -14.22
N SER A 262 29.00 18.63 -14.83
CA SER A 262 27.72 17.95 -15.10
C SER A 262 26.98 17.59 -13.80
N GLY A 263 25.64 17.52 -13.82
CA GLY A 263 24.89 17.14 -12.61
C GLY A 263 25.24 15.75 -12.05
N ILE A 264 25.74 14.84 -12.89
CA ILE A 264 26.27 13.53 -12.44
C ILE A 264 27.56 13.71 -11.62
N GLU A 265 28.44 14.62 -12.03
CA GLU A 265 29.66 14.93 -11.27
C GLU A 265 29.34 15.60 -9.94
N GLU A 266 28.33 16.48 -9.89
CA GLU A 266 27.89 17.05 -8.60
C GLU A 266 27.33 15.97 -7.66
N LEU A 267 26.63 14.96 -8.18
CA LEU A 267 26.19 13.81 -7.38
C LEU A 267 27.34 12.97 -6.85
N ARG A 268 28.40 12.78 -7.64
CA ARG A 268 29.62 12.10 -7.17
C ARG A 268 30.26 12.87 -6.03
N VAL A 269 30.34 14.20 -6.15
CA VAL A 269 30.89 15.07 -5.09
C VAL A 269 30.01 15.01 -3.84
N LEU A 270 28.69 15.08 -3.99
CA LEU A 270 27.74 14.96 -2.89
C LEU A 270 27.92 13.61 -2.18
N ARG A 271 27.97 12.50 -2.92
CA ARG A 271 28.17 11.16 -2.36
C ARG A 271 29.53 10.99 -1.68
N ALA A 272 30.60 11.54 -2.27
CA ALA A 272 31.94 11.47 -1.68
C ALA A 272 32.04 12.22 -0.35
N ARG A 273 31.36 13.36 -0.22
CA ARG A 273 31.37 14.18 1.00
C ARG A 273 30.35 13.73 2.04
N LEU A 274 29.18 13.27 1.61
CA LEU A 274 28.07 12.83 2.45
C LEU A 274 27.67 11.39 2.06
N PRO A 275 28.45 10.38 2.46
CA PRO A 275 28.28 9.00 2.00
C PRO A 275 26.95 8.38 2.44
N THR A 276 26.40 8.80 3.57
CA THR A 276 25.12 8.32 4.12
C THR A 276 23.92 9.16 3.69
N CYS A 277 24.12 10.15 2.80
CA CYS A 277 23.02 10.99 2.32
C CYS A 277 22.05 10.16 1.46
N PRO A 278 20.76 10.07 1.80
CA PRO A 278 19.81 9.30 1.01
C PRO A 278 19.32 10.10 -0.20
N ILE A 279 19.74 9.69 -1.39
CA ILE A 279 19.51 10.41 -2.64
C ILE A 279 18.36 9.78 -3.44
N ILE A 280 17.40 10.58 -3.86
CA ILE A 280 16.29 10.24 -4.75
C ILE A 280 16.50 10.97 -6.07
N GLY A 281 16.67 10.22 -7.16
CA GLY A 281 16.77 10.81 -8.50
C GLY A 281 15.36 11.11 -9.04
N HIS A 282 15.11 12.33 -9.49
CA HIS A 282 13.83 12.74 -10.07
C HIS A 282 14.07 13.52 -11.36
N GLY A 283 13.76 12.94 -12.52
CA GLY A 283 14.00 13.59 -13.81
C GLY A 283 13.55 12.76 -15.01
N HIS A 284 13.98 13.13 -16.22
CA HIS A 284 13.59 12.43 -17.44
C HIS A 284 14.17 11.01 -17.56
N ALA A 285 13.32 10.05 -17.97
CA ALA A 285 13.66 8.63 -18.10
C ALA A 285 14.81 8.30 -19.07
N ARG A 286 15.13 9.21 -20.00
CA ARG A 286 16.14 9.01 -21.05
C ARG A 286 17.53 9.56 -20.68
N GLY A 287 17.72 10.11 -19.49
CA GLY A 287 19.00 10.65 -19.06
C GLY A 287 20.06 9.56 -18.83
N ALA A 288 21.34 9.87 -19.06
CA ALA A 288 22.46 8.95 -18.82
C ALA A 288 22.53 8.46 -17.36
N TRP A 289 22.01 9.24 -16.41
CA TRP A 289 21.88 8.89 -15.00
C TRP A 289 20.90 7.73 -14.71
N CYS A 290 20.03 7.40 -15.67
CA CYS A 290 19.17 6.22 -15.60
C CYS A 290 19.91 4.92 -15.95
N ARG A 291 21.17 4.95 -16.39
CA ARG A 291 21.94 3.73 -16.67
C ARG A 291 22.30 3.00 -15.37
N ALA A 292 22.25 1.67 -15.39
CA ALA A 292 22.48 0.83 -14.21
C ALA A 292 23.83 1.10 -13.52
N SER A 293 24.88 1.40 -14.29
CA SER A 293 26.21 1.76 -13.78
C SER A 293 26.17 3.01 -12.91
N VAL A 294 25.59 4.09 -13.42
CA VAL A 294 25.45 5.37 -12.67
C VAL A 294 24.55 5.20 -11.46
N ARG A 295 23.50 4.38 -11.57
CA ARG A 295 22.59 4.11 -10.44
C ARG A 295 23.29 3.44 -9.26
N HIS A 296 24.13 2.43 -9.54
CA HIS A 296 24.90 1.74 -8.51
C HIS A 296 26.01 2.64 -7.95
N GLU A 297 26.69 3.40 -8.81
CA GLU A 297 27.75 4.32 -8.42
C GLU A 297 27.24 5.41 -7.46
N ILE A 298 26.13 6.07 -7.81
CA ILE A 298 25.55 7.13 -6.97
C ILE A 298 24.77 6.53 -5.79
N GLY A 299 24.25 5.32 -5.90
CA GLY A 299 23.47 4.67 -4.85
C GLY A 299 22.13 5.36 -4.61
N PHE A 300 21.35 5.60 -5.68
CA PHE A 300 20.00 6.17 -5.52
C PHE A 300 19.10 5.22 -4.72
N VAL A 301 18.44 5.74 -3.68
CA VAL A 301 17.44 4.98 -2.91
C VAL A 301 16.19 4.74 -3.74
N ALA A 302 15.80 5.73 -4.54
CA ALA A 302 14.68 5.65 -5.46
C ALA A 302 14.93 6.52 -6.69
N ILE A 303 14.27 6.15 -7.80
CA ILE A 303 14.30 6.89 -9.05
C ILE A 303 12.87 7.12 -9.50
N LEU A 304 12.53 8.39 -9.66
CA LEU A 304 11.25 8.88 -10.12
C LEU A 304 11.44 9.44 -11.53
N ARG A 305 10.78 8.82 -12.50
CA ARG A 305 10.87 9.20 -13.91
C ARG A 305 9.69 10.09 -14.25
N LYS A 306 10.03 11.31 -14.65
CA LYS A 306 9.08 12.36 -15.01
C LYS A 306 8.04 11.87 -16.01
N GLY A 307 6.77 11.94 -15.61
CA GLY A 307 5.60 11.58 -16.41
C GLY A 307 5.33 10.08 -16.51
N LEU A 308 6.12 9.23 -15.84
CA LEU A 308 6.00 7.77 -15.93
C LEU A 308 5.66 7.14 -14.58
N ASP A 309 6.42 7.45 -13.53
CA ASP A 309 6.28 6.85 -12.20
C ASP A 309 6.59 7.83 -11.06
N ASP A 310 6.27 9.12 -11.27
CA ASP A 310 6.44 10.22 -10.32
C ASP A 310 5.11 10.68 -9.69
N ASP A 311 4.10 9.80 -9.65
CA ASP A 311 2.85 10.16 -9.00
C ASP A 311 3.04 10.51 -7.52
N ARG A 312 2.01 11.13 -6.93
CA ARG A 312 2.08 11.61 -5.54
C ARG A 312 2.49 10.52 -4.55
N GLU A 313 1.97 9.31 -4.71
CA GLU A 313 2.28 8.21 -3.81
C GLU A 313 3.71 7.71 -4.06
N ALA A 314 4.16 7.64 -5.32
CA ALA A 314 5.53 7.27 -5.65
C ALA A 314 6.56 8.22 -5.00
N VAL A 315 6.34 9.54 -5.07
CA VAL A 315 7.17 10.55 -4.40
C VAL A 315 7.17 10.33 -2.88
N ARG A 316 5.99 10.16 -2.28
CA ARG A 316 5.82 9.92 -0.84
C ARG A 316 6.59 8.68 -0.39
N LEU A 317 6.48 7.59 -1.14
CA LEU A 317 7.16 6.32 -0.83
C LEU A 317 8.66 6.40 -1.02
N ALA A 318 9.14 7.12 -2.04
CA ALA A 318 10.56 7.38 -2.23
C ALA A 318 11.15 8.13 -1.04
N ALA A 319 10.48 9.19 -0.56
CA ALA A 319 10.90 9.93 0.62
C ALA A 319 10.91 9.07 1.89
N LEU A 320 9.85 8.30 2.16
CA LEU A 320 9.81 7.40 3.31
C LEU A 320 10.94 6.36 3.29
N ARG A 321 11.22 5.77 2.13
CA ARG A 321 12.33 4.81 1.96
C ARG A 321 13.69 5.47 2.16
N ALA A 322 13.87 6.67 1.64
CA ALA A 322 15.09 7.45 1.85
C ALA A 322 15.31 7.78 3.33
N THR A 323 14.26 8.11 4.07
CA THR A 323 14.35 8.36 5.52
C THR A 323 14.70 7.09 6.32
N ASP A 324 14.44 5.89 5.78
CA ASP A 324 14.64 4.61 6.48
C ASP A 324 15.81 3.76 5.97
N CYS A 325 16.46 4.15 4.88
CA CYS A 325 17.36 3.25 4.15
C CYS A 325 18.50 2.72 5.02
N ASP A 326 19.19 3.59 5.76
CA ASP A 326 20.42 3.22 6.47
C ASP A 326 20.16 2.28 7.63
N GLU A 327 19.14 2.57 8.45
CA GLU A 327 18.78 1.74 9.60
C GLU A 327 18.13 0.43 9.17
N THR A 328 17.37 0.45 8.09
CA THR A 328 16.84 -0.77 7.47
C THR A 328 17.99 -1.67 6.99
N GLU A 329 18.97 -1.15 6.26
CA GLU A 329 20.14 -1.92 5.81
C GLU A 329 20.99 -2.43 6.97
N ARG A 330 21.21 -1.62 8.02
CA ARG A 330 21.89 -2.07 9.26
C ARG A 330 21.19 -3.27 9.90
N LEU A 331 19.86 -3.25 9.94
CA LEU A 331 19.09 -4.40 10.43
C LEU A 331 19.21 -5.60 9.49
N LEU A 332 19.11 -5.38 8.18
CA LEU A 332 19.27 -6.44 7.18
C LEU A 332 20.63 -7.11 7.26
N ASP A 333 21.72 -6.37 7.44
CA ASP A 333 23.05 -6.94 7.61
C ASP A 333 23.16 -7.82 8.85
N ARG A 334 22.49 -7.46 9.94
CA ARG A 334 22.40 -8.30 11.15
C ARG A 334 21.55 -9.55 10.89
N ILE A 335 20.45 -9.42 10.14
CA ILE A 335 19.58 -10.52 9.76
C ILE A 335 20.29 -11.50 8.83
N ARG A 336 20.98 -11.01 7.79
CA ARG A 336 21.74 -11.79 6.80
C ARG A 336 22.81 -12.67 7.45
N LYS A 337 23.40 -12.23 8.58
CA LYS A 337 24.34 -13.00 9.41
C LYS A 337 23.68 -14.16 10.18
N CYS A 338 22.36 -14.14 10.37
CA CYS A 338 21.63 -15.10 11.21
C CYS A 338 20.73 -16.05 10.42
N VAL A 339 20.51 -15.81 9.12
CA VAL A 339 19.61 -16.60 8.27
C VAL A 339 20.30 -17.10 7.00
N PRO A 340 19.86 -18.23 6.43
CA PRO A 340 20.42 -18.75 5.18
C PRO A 340 20.28 -17.76 4.02
N ARG A 341 21.27 -17.74 3.11
CA ARG A 341 21.25 -16.90 1.89
C ARG A 341 19.97 -17.05 1.07
N SER A 342 19.38 -18.25 1.03
CA SER A 342 18.14 -18.51 0.30
C SER A 342 16.95 -17.67 0.82
N MET A 343 16.99 -17.20 2.06
CA MET A 343 15.93 -16.41 2.69
C MET A 343 16.19 -14.90 2.72
N HIS A 344 17.37 -14.44 2.27
CA HIS A 344 17.73 -13.02 2.29
C HIS A 344 16.72 -12.19 1.51
N HIS A 345 16.39 -12.58 0.28
CA HIS A 345 15.44 -11.87 -0.57
C HIS A 345 14.03 -11.73 0.05
N LEU A 346 13.56 -12.73 0.82
CA LEU A 346 12.28 -12.67 1.53
C LEU A 346 12.29 -11.60 2.63
N LEU A 347 13.35 -11.58 3.42
CA LEU A 347 13.49 -10.67 4.58
C LEU A 347 13.77 -9.25 4.13
N ASP A 348 14.59 -9.08 3.10
CA ASP A 348 14.82 -7.81 2.40
C ASP A 348 13.48 -7.25 1.90
N ALA A 349 12.71 -8.03 1.14
CA ALA A 349 11.40 -7.61 0.64
C ALA A 349 10.42 -7.29 1.79
N THR A 350 10.44 -8.05 2.88
CA THR A 350 9.55 -7.81 4.04
C THR A 350 9.81 -6.43 4.64
N LEU A 351 11.07 -6.09 4.92
CA LEU A 351 11.42 -4.82 5.54
C LEU A 351 11.10 -3.65 4.61
N HIS A 352 11.44 -3.71 3.32
CA HIS A 352 11.15 -2.62 2.39
C HIS A 352 9.66 -2.45 2.07
N GLU A 353 8.86 -3.53 2.05
CA GLU A 353 7.42 -3.46 1.77
C GLU A 353 6.58 -3.08 2.99
N SER A 354 7.11 -3.27 4.20
CA SER A 354 6.38 -2.96 5.43
C SER A 354 6.18 -1.45 5.66
N LEU A 355 7.01 -0.57 5.07
CA LEU A 355 6.87 0.89 5.13
C LEU A 355 5.52 1.40 4.58
N THR A 356 4.84 0.60 3.76
CA THR A 356 3.58 0.97 3.10
C THR A 356 2.37 0.21 3.63
N ARG A 357 2.52 -0.48 4.78
CA ARG A 357 1.53 -1.43 5.33
C ARG A 357 1.08 -2.46 4.30
N SER A 358 2.04 -3.17 3.73
CA SER A 358 1.80 -4.28 2.82
C SER A 358 1.07 -5.46 3.49
N SER A 359 0.29 -6.20 2.69
CA SER A 359 -0.32 -7.47 3.08
C SER A 359 0.59 -8.65 2.73
N VAL A 360 0.30 -9.82 3.31
CA VAL A 360 0.98 -11.07 2.93
C VAL A 360 0.82 -11.37 1.44
N ALA A 361 -0.36 -11.10 0.88
CA ALA A 361 -0.61 -11.28 -0.55
C ALA A 361 0.28 -10.40 -1.43
N ARG A 362 0.41 -9.11 -1.09
CA ARG A 362 1.26 -8.17 -1.84
C ARG A 362 2.75 -8.51 -1.72
N LEU A 363 3.18 -8.94 -0.53
CA LEU A 363 4.55 -9.42 -0.34
C LEU A 363 4.83 -10.67 -1.19
N ALA A 364 3.89 -11.62 -1.22
CA ALA A 364 4.03 -12.83 -2.03
C ALA A 364 4.08 -12.51 -3.53
N GLU A 365 3.18 -11.65 -4.02
CA GLU A 365 3.16 -11.15 -5.39
C GLU A 365 4.51 -10.52 -5.78
N LYS A 366 5.07 -9.65 -4.93
CA LYS A 366 6.37 -9.01 -5.18
C LYS A 366 7.52 -10.02 -5.24
N LEU A 367 7.41 -11.12 -4.49
CA LEU A 367 8.39 -12.21 -4.51
C LEU A 367 8.17 -13.20 -5.67
N GLY A 368 7.13 -13.02 -6.51
CA GLY A 368 6.75 -13.98 -7.54
C GLY A 368 6.23 -15.29 -6.96
N LEU A 369 5.61 -15.25 -5.78
CA LEU A 369 5.12 -16.42 -5.04
C LEU A 369 3.63 -16.32 -4.74
N THR A 370 2.98 -17.47 -4.54
CA THR A 370 1.66 -17.49 -3.91
C THR A 370 1.80 -17.29 -2.39
N PRO A 371 0.77 -16.76 -1.70
CA PRO A 371 0.79 -16.65 -0.24
C PRO A 371 1.02 -17.99 0.48
N ARG A 372 0.50 -19.08 -0.10
CA ARG A 372 0.71 -20.45 0.40
C ARG A 372 2.18 -20.85 0.28
N THR A 373 2.80 -20.62 -0.88
CA THR A 373 4.23 -20.89 -1.11
C THR A 373 5.10 -20.06 -0.16
N LEU A 374 4.78 -18.78 0.03
CA LEU A 374 5.50 -17.91 0.96
C LEU A 374 5.43 -18.45 2.41
N ALA A 375 4.24 -18.84 2.88
CA ALA A 375 4.08 -19.44 4.20
C ALA A 375 4.77 -20.80 4.33
N ARG A 376 4.77 -21.62 3.27
CA ARG A 376 5.52 -22.88 3.21
C ARG A 376 7.02 -22.63 3.31
N ASN A 377 7.56 -21.64 2.61
CA ASN A 377 8.97 -21.28 2.66
C ASN A 377 9.37 -20.85 4.08
N CYS A 378 8.57 -19.99 4.72
CA CYS A 378 8.79 -19.63 6.13
C CYS A 378 8.82 -20.87 7.04
N ARG A 379 7.82 -21.77 6.94
CA ARG A 379 7.77 -23.00 7.75
C ARG A 379 8.96 -23.92 7.50
N THR A 380 9.32 -24.13 6.25
CA THR A 380 10.44 -25.00 5.83
C THR A 380 11.76 -24.52 6.43
N HIS A 381 11.96 -23.21 6.48
CA HIS A 381 13.14 -22.58 7.08
C HIS A 381 12.94 -22.18 8.55
N ARG A 382 11.86 -22.64 9.19
CA ARG A 382 11.48 -22.36 10.58
C ARG A 382 11.47 -20.87 10.93
N LEU A 383 11.20 -20.02 9.95
CA LEU A 383 11.02 -18.59 10.15
C LEU A 383 9.63 -18.31 10.73
N PRO A 384 9.45 -17.16 11.40
CA PRO A 384 8.12 -16.68 11.77
C PRO A 384 7.20 -16.58 10.54
N THR A 385 5.89 -16.62 10.79
CA THR A 385 4.90 -16.51 9.71
C THR A 385 5.07 -15.19 8.95
N PRO A 386 4.72 -15.12 7.64
CA PRO A 386 4.85 -13.88 6.87
C PRO A 386 4.13 -12.69 7.53
N LYS A 387 2.97 -12.96 8.14
CA LYS A 387 2.19 -11.98 8.90
C LYS A 387 2.92 -11.49 10.14
N ARG A 388 3.63 -12.37 10.84
CA ARG A 388 4.47 -12.02 12.00
C ARG A 388 5.66 -11.17 11.60
N LEU A 389 6.36 -11.56 10.53
CA LEU A 389 7.49 -10.81 9.98
C LEU A 389 7.08 -9.39 9.55
N LEU A 390 5.98 -9.27 8.81
CA LEU A 390 5.42 -7.96 8.44
C LEU A 390 5.03 -7.13 9.66
N SER A 391 4.43 -7.74 10.68
CA SER A 391 4.03 -7.02 11.91
C SER A 391 5.25 -6.46 12.64
N LEU A 392 6.31 -7.25 12.81
CA LEU A 392 7.56 -6.82 13.44
C LEU A 392 8.24 -5.72 12.63
N ALA A 393 8.28 -5.85 11.30
CA ALA A 393 8.88 -4.87 10.41
C ALA A 393 8.12 -3.52 10.44
N VAL A 394 6.78 -3.54 10.43
CA VAL A 394 5.96 -2.32 10.58
C VAL A 394 6.23 -1.64 11.93
N ILE A 395 6.27 -2.41 13.03
CA ILE A 395 6.53 -1.84 14.36
C ILE A 395 7.93 -1.25 14.44
N PHE A 396 8.93 -1.92 13.86
CA PHE A 396 10.30 -1.44 13.78
C PHE A 396 10.36 -0.06 13.12
N HIS A 397 9.73 0.09 11.94
CA HIS A 397 9.70 1.36 11.21
C HIS A 397 8.99 2.47 11.98
N VAL A 398 7.83 2.19 12.61
CA VAL A 398 7.11 3.19 13.40
C VAL A 398 7.96 3.68 14.59
N GLU A 399 8.54 2.76 15.38
CA GLU A 399 9.36 3.15 16.54
C GLU A 399 10.65 3.86 16.12
N ARG A 400 11.26 3.43 15.01
CA ARG A 400 12.47 4.05 14.49
C ARG A 400 12.22 5.46 13.98
N LEU A 401 11.19 5.64 13.15
CA LEU A 401 10.83 6.94 12.59
C LEU A 401 10.36 7.92 13.67
N ALA A 402 9.59 7.45 14.65
CA ALA A 402 9.18 8.28 15.78
C ALA A 402 10.38 8.72 16.64
N ARG A 403 11.39 7.85 16.81
CA ARG A 403 12.64 8.21 17.49
C ARG A 403 13.45 9.22 16.68
N TRP A 404 13.58 9.00 15.37
CA TRP A 404 14.37 9.84 14.49
C TRP A 404 13.79 11.25 14.36
N SER A 405 12.50 11.38 14.08
CA SER A 405 11.86 12.69 13.89
C SER A 405 11.47 13.40 15.18
N GLY A 406 11.63 12.75 16.35
CA GLY A 406 11.13 13.24 17.63
C GLY A 406 9.59 13.29 17.75
N HIS A 407 8.85 12.87 16.73
CA HIS A 407 7.39 12.91 16.71
C HIS A 407 6.77 11.80 17.56
N LYS A 408 5.50 12.00 17.94
CA LYS A 408 4.72 10.94 18.59
C LYS A 408 4.48 9.77 17.62
N ARG A 409 4.42 8.55 18.18
CA ARG A 409 4.19 7.29 17.44
C ARG A 409 2.86 7.25 16.70
N GLY A 410 1.81 7.86 17.25
CA GLY A 410 0.50 7.95 16.60
C GLY A 410 0.57 8.64 15.23
N PRO A 411 0.99 9.92 15.18
CA PRO A 411 1.26 10.63 13.92
C PRO A 411 2.19 9.86 12.96
N THR A 412 3.27 9.27 13.48
CA THR A 412 4.20 8.44 12.68
C THR A 412 3.52 7.22 12.07
N ALA A 413 2.66 6.52 12.83
CA ALA A 413 1.89 5.41 12.31
C ALA A 413 0.92 5.86 11.22
N LEU A 414 0.26 7.01 11.38
CA LEU A 414 -0.61 7.57 10.34
C LEU A 414 0.18 7.89 9.06
N ALA A 415 1.40 8.43 9.21
CA ALA A 415 2.35 8.65 8.11
C ALA A 415 2.70 7.34 7.37
N LEU A 416 2.84 6.23 8.08
CA LEU A 416 3.06 4.90 7.50
C LEU A 416 1.77 4.23 7.01
N GLY A 417 0.66 4.97 6.98
CA GLY A 417 -0.58 4.57 6.34
C GLY A 417 -1.59 3.90 7.27
N PHE A 418 -1.44 3.96 8.60
CA PHE A 418 -2.51 3.64 9.53
C PHE A 418 -3.67 4.63 9.41
N SER A 419 -4.92 4.18 9.56
CA SER A 419 -6.06 5.11 9.65
C SER A 419 -6.17 5.76 11.02
N ASP A 420 -5.67 5.10 12.05
CA ASP A 420 -5.81 5.48 13.45
C ASP A 420 -4.58 5.03 14.24
N ALA A 421 -4.12 5.89 15.15
CA ALA A 421 -3.07 5.57 16.12
C ALA A 421 -3.45 4.40 17.05
N ALA A 422 -4.73 4.22 17.36
CA ALA A 422 -5.21 3.10 18.17
C ALA A 422 -4.94 1.75 17.49
N ASN A 423 -5.06 1.68 16.16
CA ASN A 423 -4.77 0.46 15.38
C ASN A 423 -3.28 0.08 15.48
N TYR A 424 -2.39 1.06 15.59
CA TYR A 424 -0.98 0.79 15.85
C TYR A 424 -0.78 0.22 17.26
N ALA A 425 -1.40 0.82 18.28
CA ALA A 425 -1.30 0.30 19.64
C ALA A 425 -1.82 -1.15 19.77
N HIS A 426 -2.90 -1.49 19.07
CA HIS A 426 -3.42 -2.86 18.99
C HIS A 426 -2.45 -3.81 18.29
N LEU A 427 -1.83 -3.38 17.19
CA LEU A 427 -0.80 -4.17 16.50
C LEU A 427 0.37 -4.47 17.45
N VAL A 428 0.88 -3.47 18.17
CA VAL A 428 1.99 -3.64 19.13
C VAL A 428 1.59 -4.59 20.26
N LYS A 429 0.42 -4.39 20.87
CA LYS A 429 -0.06 -5.25 21.96
C LYS A 429 -0.22 -6.71 21.50
N ARG A 430 -0.79 -6.93 20.32
CA ARG A 430 -0.99 -8.26 19.74
C ARG A 430 0.33 -8.94 19.32
N THR A 431 1.30 -8.16 18.88
CA THR A 431 2.58 -8.68 18.37
C THR A 431 3.58 -8.88 19.51
N LEU A 432 3.80 -7.87 20.34
CA LEU A 432 4.85 -7.88 21.35
C LEU A 432 4.33 -8.02 22.79
N GLY A 433 3.01 -8.11 22.99
CA GLY A 433 2.42 -8.23 24.33
C GLY A 433 2.58 -6.98 25.19
N ALA A 434 2.91 -5.84 24.60
CA ALA A 434 3.22 -4.59 25.29
C ALA A 434 2.57 -3.39 24.59
N THR A 435 2.48 -2.27 25.29
CA THR A 435 2.04 -0.97 24.74
C THR A 435 3.19 -0.27 24.02
N PRO A 436 2.91 0.66 23.08
CA PRO A 436 3.95 1.45 22.43
C PRO A 436 4.88 2.19 23.42
N THR A 437 4.32 2.69 24.53
CA THR A 437 5.09 3.36 25.59
C THR A 437 6.06 2.41 26.30
N GLU A 438 5.66 1.16 26.54
CA GLU A 438 6.54 0.16 27.13
C GLU A 438 7.64 -0.28 26.15
N ILE A 439 7.33 -0.42 24.86
CA ILE A 439 8.33 -0.70 23.82
C ILE A 439 9.38 0.40 23.80
N ALA A 440 8.96 1.66 23.84
CA ALA A 440 9.86 2.80 23.93
C ALA A 440 10.83 2.71 25.11
N ARG A 441 10.32 2.41 26.32
CA ARG A 441 11.13 2.26 27.53
C ARG A 441 12.10 1.09 27.46
N ARG A 442 11.79 0.06 26.67
CA ARG A 442 12.67 -1.11 26.47
C ARG A 442 13.75 -0.91 25.40
N GLY A 443 13.85 0.28 24.81
CA GLY A 443 14.82 0.61 23.76
C GLY A 443 14.20 0.83 22.37
N GLY A 444 12.87 0.88 22.26
CA GLY A 444 12.15 1.24 21.04
C GLY A 444 12.52 0.34 19.85
N PRO A 445 13.06 0.89 18.75
CA PRO A 445 13.39 0.11 17.56
C PRO A 445 14.48 -0.94 17.82
N ASP A 446 15.43 -0.69 18.74
CA ASP A 446 16.50 -1.65 19.04
C ASP A 446 15.96 -2.90 19.74
N PHE A 447 14.96 -2.72 20.60
CA PHE A 447 14.23 -3.81 21.22
C PHE A 447 13.48 -4.64 20.18
N VAL A 448 12.79 -3.99 19.23
CA VAL A 448 12.04 -4.66 18.17
C VAL A 448 12.99 -5.44 17.24
N ALA A 449 14.12 -4.83 16.87
CA ALA A 449 15.17 -5.48 16.08
C ALA A 449 15.76 -6.71 16.81
N MET A 450 16.02 -6.58 18.11
CA MET A 450 16.50 -7.70 18.94
C MET A 450 15.47 -8.84 19.01
N MET A 451 14.19 -8.53 19.19
CA MET A 451 13.12 -9.52 19.14
C MET A 451 13.02 -10.22 17.78
N MET A 452 13.11 -9.46 16.68
CA MET A 452 13.10 -10.01 15.33
C MET A 452 14.29 -10.96 15.11
N LEU A 453 15.50 -10.56 15.49
CA LEU A 453 16.70 -11.40 15.39
C LEU A 453 16.61 -12.66 16.26
N ARG A 454 16.04 -12.56 17.47
CA ARG A 454 15.81 -13.70 18.35
C ARG A 454 14.86 -14.72 17.71
N GLU A 455 13.72 -14.25 17.19
CA GLU A 455 12.75 -15.12 16.52
C GLU A 455 13.34 -15.80 15.27
N LEU A 456 14.20 -15.11 14.51
CA LEU A 456 14.91 -15.67 13.36
C LEU A 456 15.98 -16.70 13.74
N ARG A 457 16.71 -16.47 14.85
CA ARG A 457 17.76 -17.38 15.34
C ARG A 457 17.21 -18.67 15.94
N CYS A 458 16.12 -18.60 16.70
CA CYS A 458 15.46 -19.79 17.25
C CYS A 458 14.93 -20.72 16.13
N GLY A 459 14.66 -20.19 14.93
CA GLY A 459 14.37 -21.01 13.75
C GLY A 459 15.61 -21.65 13.11
N GLY A 460 16.76 -20.96 13.12
CA GLY A 460 17.99 -21.34 12.40
C GLY A 460 18.94 -22.29 13.13
N ALA A 461 19.02 -22.24 14.47
CA ALA A 461 20.01 -23.02 15.25
C ALA A 461 19.87 -24.55 15.08
N ASP A 462 18.65 -25.05 14.91
CA ASP A 462 18.39 -26.48 14.71
C ASP A 462 18.73 -26.99 13.30
N ALA A 463 18.83 -26.10 12.30
CA ALA A 463 19.12 -26.47 10.91
C ALA A 463 20.62 -26.78 10.71
N ALA A 464 21.51 -26.09 11.41
CA ALA A 464 22.95 -26.37 11.39
C ALA A 464 23.27 -27.74 12.02
N ASN A 465 22.56 -28.09 13.09
CA ASN A 465 22.77 -29.35 13.80
C ASN A 465 22.24 -30.59 13.03
N ARG A 466 21.30 -30.41 12.09
CA ARG A 466 20.82 -31.49 11.19
C ARG A 466 21.68 -31.67 9.94
N ARG A 467 22.29 -30.61 9.40
CA ARG A 467 23.26 -30.75 8.28
C ARG A 467 24.51 -31.51 8.69
N SER A 468 24.95 -31.37 9.94
CA SER A 468 26.03 -32.19 10.53
C SER A 468 25.64 -33.66 10.70
N LYS A 469 24.37 -33.97 10.99
CA LYS A 469 23.90 -35.37 11.13
C LYS A 469 23.62 -36.06 9.79
N ASN A 470 23.19 -35.31 8.77
CA ASN A 470 22.92 -35.86 7.43
C ASN A 470 24.16 -35.92 6.52
N SER A 471 25.33 -35.43 6.95
CA SER A 471 26.60 -35.70 6.25
C SER A 471 27.46 -36.77 6.95
N ALA A 472 26.92 -37.37 8.02
CA ALA A 472 27.55 -38.42 8.82
C ALA A 472 26.74 -39.73 8.80
N ALA A 473 25.72 -39.80 7.96
CA ALA A 473 24.94 -40.97 7.59
C ALA A 473 24.92 -41.04 6.06
#